data_AF-G5RZ50-F1
#
_entry.id   AF-G5RZ50-F1
#
_cell.length_a   1.000
_cell.length_b   1.000
_cell.length_c   1.000
_cell.angle_alpha   90.00
_cell.angle_beta   90.00
_cell.angle_gamma   90.00
#
_symmetry.space_group_name_H-M   'P 1'
#
loop_
_entity.id
_entity.type
_entity.pdbx_description
1 polymer ?
#
loop_
_entity_poly.entity_id
_entity_poly.type
_entity_poly.pdbx_seq_one_letter_code
_entity_poly.pdbx_strand_id
1 'polypeptide(L)' 'MATELTWHDVLADEKQQPYFINTLHTVAGERQSGITVYPPQKDVFNAFRFTELG' A
#
# COMPACT_ATOMS: atom_id res chain seq x y z
N MET A 1 -16.30 22.68 -9.73
CA MET A 1 -14.94 22.21 -9.45
C MET A 1 -15.00 20.70 -9.55
N ALA A 2 -14.41 20.09 -10.57
CA ALA A 2 -14.33 18.62 -10.63
C ALA A 2 -13.35 18.19 -9.55
N THR A 3 -13.80 17.38 -8.60
CA THR A 3 -12.90 16.74 -7.63
C THR A 3 -12.12 15.69 -8.42
N GLU A 4 -10.84 15.96 -8.67
CA GLU A 4 -9.95 14.97 -9.26
C GLU A 4 -9.86 13.78 -8.31
N LEU A 5 -10.09 12.58 -8.87
CA LEU A 5 -10.10 11.34 -8.11
C LEU A 5 -8.66 11.04 -7.66
N THR A 6 -8.43 10.82 -6.37
CA THR A 6 -7.09 10.51 -5.86
C THR A 6 -6.88 9.00 -5.74
N TRP A 7 -5.62 8.56 -5.62
CA TRP A 7 -5.35 7.16 -5.25
C TRP A 7 -5.94 6.78 -3.90
N HIS A 8 -6.12 7.75 -2.99
CA HIS A 8 -6.73 7.49 -1.69
C HIS A 8 -8.21 7.12 -1.85
N ASP A 9 -8.93 7.81 -2.73
CA ASP A 9 -10.36 7.59 -2.94
C ASP A 9 -10.63 6.21 -3.54
N VAL A 10 -9.84 5.78 -4.52
CA VAL A 10 -10.05 4.50 -5.20
C VAL A 10 -9.53 3.29 -4.43
N LEU A 11 -8.51 3.47 -3.58
CA LEU A 11 -7.92 2.38 -2.81
C LEU A 11 -8.51 2.25 -1.40
N ALA A 12 -9.41 3.15 -0.98
CA ALA A 12 -9.99 3.14 0.36
C ALA A 12 -10.66 1.80 0.69
N ASP A 13 -11.54 1.32 -0.20
CA ASP A 13 -12.25 0.06 -0.04
C ASP A 13 -11.34 -1.15 -0.28
N GLU A 14 -10.39 -1.01 -1.21
CA GLU A 14 -9.44 -2.09 -1.55
C GLU A 14 -8.52 -2.42 -0.37
N LYS A 15 -8.10 -1.40 0.38
CA LYS A 15 -7.26 -1.55 1.59
C LYS A 15 -7.97 -2.30 2.72
N GLN A 16 -9.29 -2.37 2.71
CA GLN A 16 -10.07 -3.11 3.69
C GLN A 16 -10.27 -4.58 3.30
N GLN A 17 -9.94 -4.96 2.08
CA GLN A 17 -10.17 -6.32 1.61
C GLN A 17 -9.27 -7.32 2.37
N PRO A 18 -9.80 -8.50 2.76
CA PRO A 18 -9.03 -9.46 3.54
C PRO A 18 -7.71 -9.88 2.90
N TYR A 19 -7.67 -10.00 1.58
CA TYR A 19 -6.46 -10.40 0.86
C TYR A 19 -5.36 -9.33 0.95
N PHE A 20 -5.73 -8.05 0.89
CA PHE A 20 -4.80 -6.93 0.99
C PHE A 20 -4.20 -6.84 2.39
N ILE A 21 -5.07 -6.92 3.41
CA ILE A 21 -4.69 -6.95 4.82
C ILE A 21 -3.76 -8.15 5.11
N ASN A 22 -4.14 -9.36 4.68
CA ASN A 22 -3.34 -10.56 4.88
C ASN A 22 -1.96 -10.44 4.22
N THR A 23 -1.88 -9.87 3.02
CA THR A 23 -0.61 -9.64 2.32
C THR A 23 0.32 -8.74 3.15
N LEU A 24 -0.19 -7.64 3.70
CA LEU A 24 0.59 -6.75 4.56
C LEU A 24 1.03 -7.43 5.85
N HIS A 25 0.17 -8.25 6.47
CA HIS A 25 0.51 -9.02 7.66
C HIS A 25 1.59 -10.06 7.40
N THR A 26 1.50 -10.80 6.30
CA THR A 26 2.52 -11.79 5.92
C THR A 26 3.87 -11.14 5.73
N VAL A 27 3.95 -10.06 4.94
CA VAL A 27 5.21 -9.33 4.72
C VAL A 27 5.76 -8.73 6.03
N ALA A 28 4.89 -8.21 6.90
CA ALA A 28 5.30 -7.73 8.22
C ALA A 28 5.86 -8.86 9.10
N GLY A 29 5.23 -10.04 9.06
CA GLY A 29 5.70 -11.24 9.77
C GLY A 29 7.07 -11.71 9.28
N GLU A 30 7.30 -11.71 7.96
CA GLU A 30 8.62 -12.03 7.38
C GLU A 30 9.69 -11.04 7.84
N ARG A 31 9.39 -9.74 7.87
CA ARG A 31 10.33 -8.74 8.41
C ARG A 31 10.65 -8.99 9.88
N GLN A 32 9.64 -9.33 10.69
CA GLN A 32 9.80 -9.60 12.12
C GLN A 32 10.56 -10.90 12.40
N SER A 33 10.47 -11.90 11.52
CA SER A 33 11.23 -13.14 11.63
C SER A 33 12.70 -13.01 11.20
N GLY A 34 13.14 -11.80 10.84
CA GLY A 34 14.51 -11.49 10.44
C GLY A 34 14.78 -11.65 8.94
N ILE A 35 13.74 -11.92 8.13
CA ILE A 35 13.88 -11.97 6.67
C ILE A 35 14.00 -10.54 6.14
N THR A 36 15.03 -10.29 5.35
CA THR A 36 15.20 -8.98 4.70
C THR A 36 14.26 -8.89 3.50
N VAL A 37 13.21 -8.09 3.63
CA VAL A 37 12.23 -7.82 2.57
C VAL A 37 12.47 -6.44 1.96
N TYR A 38 12.55 -6.38 0.63
CA TYR A 38 12.70 -5.14 -0.13
C TYR A 38 11.40 -4.76 -0.86
N PRO A 39 11.11 -3.46 -1.06
CA PRO A 39 11.85 -2.28 -0.56
C PRO A 39 11.62 -2.05 0.95
N PRO A 40 12.25 -1.03 1.58
CA PRO A 40 11.86 -0.61 2.93
C PRO A 40 10.36 -0.30 3.01
N GLN A 41 9.71 -0.60 4.14
CA GLN A 41 8.25 -0.48 4.28
C GLN A 41 7.69 0.89 3.89
N LYS A 42 8.39 1.98 4.23
CA LYS A 42 8.01 3.36 3.90
C LYS A 42 8.00 3.65 2.39
N ASP A 43 8.68 2.83 1.60
CA ASP A 43 8.89 3.04 0.16
C ASP A 43 7.97 2.17 -0.72
N VAL A 44 7.23 1.22 -0.12
CA VAL A 44 6.38 0.25 -0.84
C VAL A 44 5.34 0.93 -1.73
N PHE A 45 4.79 2.06 -1.27
CA PHE A 45 3.72 2.78 -1.99
C PHE A 45 4.21 4.07 -2.66
N ASN A 46 5.52 4.21 -2.88
CA ASN A 46 6.09 5.43 -3.46
C ASN A 46 5.56 5.75 -4.86
N ALA A 47 5.19 4.73 -5.66
CA ALA A 47 4.60 4.94 -6.98
C ALA A 47 3.31 5.80 -6.88
N PHE A 48 2.39 5.43 -5.99
CA PHE A 48 1.15 6.17 -5.72
C PHE A 48 1.42 7.56 -5.14
N ARG A 49 2.48 7.70 -4.33
CA ARG A 49 2.86 8.98 -3.73
C ARG A 49 3.42 9.98 -4.74
N PHE A 50 4.15 9.50 -5.74
CA PHE A 50 4.86 10.36 -6.69
C PHE A 50 4.10 10.57 -8.00
N THR A 51 3.09 9.77 -8.27
CA THR A 51 2.22 9.91 -9.45
C THR A 51 0.78 9.82 -8.99
N GLU A 52 0.09 10.95 -8.89
CA GLU A 52 -1.34 10.97 -8.57
C GLU A 52 -2.18 10.38 -9.72
N LEU A 53 -3.43 10.05 -9.40
CA LEU A 53 -4.36 9.42 -10.35
C LEU A 53 -4.92 10.43 -11.37
N GLY A 54 -5.03 11.70 -10.99
CA GLY A 54 -5.55 12.82 -11.80
C GLY A 54 -4.47 13.69 -12.40
#